data_AF-A0A183CPD1-F1
#
_entry.id   AF-A0A183CPD1-F1
#
_cell.length_a   1.000
_cell.length_b   1.000
_cell.length_c   1.000
_cell.angle_alpha   90.00
_cell.angle_beta   90.00
_cell.angle_gamma   90.00
#
_symmetry.space_group_name_H-M   'P 1'
#
loop_
_entity.id
_entity.type
_entity.pdbx_description
1 polymer ?
#
loop_
_entity_poly.entity_id
_entity_poly.type
_entity_poly.pdbx_seq_one_letter_code
_entity_poly.pdbx_strand_id
1 'polypeptide(L)'
;MYDIFGKFGAIRQIRIGNTPEARGTAFVVYEDVFDAKNACDHLSGFNVSNRYLVVLYYQATKAWKRMDTDKARVKLEEVKERYGLGGDIEKEKEKMGIYTPKHTPGVSTPRRH
;
A
#
# COMPACT_ATOMS: atom_id res chain seq x y z
N MET A 1 16.53 -18.73 0.34
CA MET A 1 15.28 -18.41 1.07
C MET A 1 14.96 -19.51 2.06
N TYR A 2 14.81 -20.76 1.59
CA TYR A 2 14.66 -21.93 2.46
C TYR A 2 15.84 -22.09 3.44
N ASP A 3 17.06 -21.71 3.06
CA ASP A 3 18.24 -21.80 3.95
C ASP A 3 18.25 -20.79 5.11
N ILE A 4 17.55 -19.67 4.96
CA ILE A 4 17.51 -18.60 5.97
C ILE A 4 16.37 -18.90 6.95
N PHE A 5 15.18 -19.16 6.42
CA PHE A 5 13.98 -19.41 7.21
C PHE A 5 13.92 -20.85 7.75
N GLY A 6 14.53 -21.82 7.06
CA GLY A 6 14.46 -23.25 7.45
C GLY A 6 15.30 -23.61 8.67
N LYS A 7 16.17 -22.70 9.15
CA LYS A 7 16.93 -22.89 10.39
C LYS A 7 16.08 -22.81 11.65
N PHE A 8 14.92 -22.17 11.56
CA PHE A 8 14.05 -21.93 12.71
C PHE A 8 12.95 -22.98 12.85
N GLY A 9 12.67 -23.76 11.80
CA GLY A 9 11.57 -24.72 11.82
C GLY A 9 11.20 -25.27 10.46
N ALA A 10 10.25 -26.22 10.47
CA ALA A 10 9.69 -26.81 9.26
C ALA A 10 8.82 -25.78 8.52
N ILE A 11 9.18 -25.50 7.26
CA ILE A 11 8.45 -24.55 6.41
C ILE A 11 7.37 -25.30 5.63
N ARG A 12 6.12 -24.88 5.79
CA ARG A 12 4.98 -25.41 5.04
C ARG A 12 4.90 -24.84 3.63
N GLN A 13 5.09 -23.52 3.50
CA GLN A 13 5.05 -22.85 2.19
C GLN A 13 5.80 -21.52 2.21
N ILE A 14 6.44 -21.18 1.10
CA ILE A 14 6.92 -19.82 0.82
C ILE A 14 6.22 -19.30 -0.43
N ARG A 15 5.62 -18.11 -0.34
CA ARG A 15 5.01 -17.39 -1.47
C ARG A 15 5.76 -16.10 -1.71
N ILE A 16 6.42 -15.98 -2.85
CA ILE A 16 7.16 -14.78 -3.24
C ILE A 16 6.26 -13.90 -4.08
N GLY A 17 6.23 -12.59 -3.79
CA GLY A 17 5.51 -11.62 -4.60
C GLY A 17 6.10 -11.53 -6.02
N ASN A 18 5.31 -11.87 -7.03
CA ASN A 18 5.72 -11.84 -8.44
C ASN A 18 5.25 -10.56 -9.17
N THR A 19 4.32 -9.80 -8.59
CA THR A 19 3.88 -8.53 -9.19
C THR A 19 4.93 -7.44 -8.95
N PRO A 20 5.03 -6.43 -9.83
CA PRO A 20 5.95 -5.31 -9.63
C PRO A 20 5.73 -4.60 -8.29
N GLU A 21 4.48 -4.57 -7.80
CA GLU A 21 4.09 -3.96 -6.53
C GLU A 21 4.44 -4.83 -5.30
N ALA A 22 4.49 -6.15 -5.46
CA ALA A 22 4.85 -7.09 -4.39
C ALA A 22 6.33 -7.52 -4.47
N ARG A 23 7.09 -7.01 -5.43
CA ARG A 23 8.51 -7.36 -5.64
C ARG A 23 9.32 -6.99 -4.40
N GLY A 24 9.96 -7.99 -3.79
CA GLY A 24 10.71 -7.83 -2.55
C GLY A 24 9.91 -8.13 -1.27
N THR A 25 8.64 -8.52 -1.41
CA THR A 25 7.83 -9.07 -0.31
C THR A 25 7.62 -10.58 -0.50
N ALA A 26 7.54 -11.30 0.60
CA ALA A 26 7.26 -12.74 0.60
C ALA A 26 6.47 -13.12 1.85
N PHE A 27 5.64 -14.16 1.74
CA PHE A 27 4.97 -14.79 2.86
C PHE A 27 5.62 -16.14 3.14
N VAL A 28 6.05 -16.34 4.38
CA VAL A 28 6.60 -17.60 4.87
C VAL A 28 5.59 -18.18 5.86
N VAL A 29 5.21 -19.44 5.63
CA VAL A 29 4.27 -20.18 6.48
C VAL A 29 5.03 -21.35 7.09
N TYR A 30 5.13 -21.36 8.41
CA TYR A 30 5.70 -22.47 9.18
C TYR A 30 4.61 -23.47 9.58
N GLU A 31 5.03 -24.67 9.97
CA GLU A 31 4.12 -25.65 10.58
C GLU A 31 3.80 -25.32 12.03
N ASP A 32 4.78 -24.83 12.80
CA ASP A 32 4.63 -24.42 14.20
C ASP A 32 4.63 -22.89 14.36
N VAL A 33 3.80 -22.39 15.27
CA VAL A 33 3.72 -20.98 15.66
C VAL A 33 4.95 -20.52 16.46
N PHE A 34 5.56 -21.40 17.26
CA PHE A 34 6.76 -21.09 18.03
C PHE A 34 7.97 -20.87 17.13
N ASP A 35 8.11 -21.67 16.07
CA ASP A 35 9.14 -21.51 15.03
C ASP A 35 8.98 -20.17 14.31
N ALA A 36 7.74 -19.83 13.94
CA ALA A 36 7.42 -18.54 13.31
C ALA A 36 7.79 -17.36 14.21
N LYS A 37 7.53 -17.48 15.52
CA LYS A 37 7.90 -16.45 16.50
C LYS A 37 9.41 -16.29 16.61
N ASN A 38 10.13 -17.41 16.76
CA ASN A 38 11.58 -17.40 16.86
C ASN A 38 12.24 -16.80 15.61
N ALA A 39 11.73 -17.13 14.42
CA ALA A 39 12.16 -16.55 13.16
C ALA A 39 11.89 -15.04 13.09
N CYS A 40 10.73 -14.58 13.55
CA CYS A 40 10.37 -13.16 13.51
C CYS A 40 11.31 -12.30 14.36
N ASP A 41 11.69 -12.80 15.53
CA ASP A 41 12.56 -12.08 16.46
C ASP A 41 14.01 -12.03 15.97
N HIS A 42 14.52 -13.13 15.38
CA HIS A 42 15.92 -13.23 14.97
C HIS A 42 16.22 -12.76 13.54
N LEU A 43 15.24 -12.79 12.64
CA LEU A 43 15.43 -12.38 11.23
C LEU A 43 15.06 -10.92 10.98
N SER A 44 14.45 -10.24 11.95
CA SER A 44 14.23 -8.80 11.87
C SER A 44 15.57 -8.07 11.91
N GLY A 45 15.86 -7.29 10.86
CA GLY A 45 17.15 -6.61 10.71
C GLY A 45 18.28 -7.51 10.19
N PHE A 46 17.98 -8.73 9.72
CA PHE A 46 18.99 -9.58 9.10
C PHE A 46 19.44 -9.01 7.74
N ASN A 47 20.75 -8.85 7.52
CA ASN A 47 21.28 -8.31 6.27
C ASN A 47 21.44 -9.40 5.21
N VAL A 48 20.72 -9.24 4.09
CA VAL A 48 20.83 -10.09 2.91
C VAL A 48 21.13 -9.21 1.71
N SER A 49 22.31 -9.42 1.10
CA SER A 49 22.73 -8.70 -0.11
C SER A 49 22.67 -7.18 0.05
N ASN A 50 23.23 -6.65 1.16
CA ASN A 50 23.21 -5.23 1.50
C ASN A 50 21.81 -4.63 1.75
N ARG A 51 20.82 -5.48 2.04
CA ARG A 51 19.46 -5.05 2.40
C ARG A 51 19.02 -5.73 3.69
N TYR A 52 18.47 -4.94 4.61
CA TYR A 52 17.95 -5.44 5.87
C TYR A 52 16.53 -5.97 5.70
N LEU A 53 16.30 -7.19 6.18
CA LEU A 53 14.98 -7.80 6.15
C LEU A 53 14.08 -7.20 7.23
N VAL A 54 12.81 -6.99 6.88
CA VAL A 54 11.75 -6.65 7.82
C VAL A 54 10.80 -7.85 7.87
N VAL A 55 10.67 -8.45 9.06
CA VAL A 55 9.81 -9.60 9.28
C VAL A 55 8.65 -9.19 10.17
N LEU A 56 7.43 -9.49 9.75
CA LEU A 56 6.20 -9.11 10.42
C LEU A 56 5.23 -10.28 10.43
N TYR A 57 4.46 -10.41 11.50
CA TYR A 57 3.32 -11.32 11.51
C TYR A 57 2.28 -10.93 10.47
N TYR A 58 1.72 -11.95 9.83
CA TYR A 58 0.66 -11.74 8.87
C TYR A 58 -0.60 -11.19 9.56
N GLN A 59 -1.04 -10.00 9.14
CA GLN A 59 -2.29 -9.39 9.61
C GLN A 59 -3.32 -9.41 8.49
N ALA A 60 -4.27 -10.35 8.54
CA ALA A 60 -5.30 -10.55 7.52
C ALA A 60 -6.11 -9.28 7.23
N THR A 61 -6.46 -8.51 8.27
CA THR A 61 -7.21 -7.25 8.14
C THR A 61 -6.48 -6.19 7.32
N LYS A 62 -5.15 -6.07 7.46
CA LYS A 62 -4.34 -5.14 6.66
C LYS A 62 -4.14 -5.65 5.23
N ALA A 63 -3.98 -6.96 5.06
CA ALA A 63 -3.84 -7.57 3.74
C ALA A 63 -5.11 -7.38 2.89
N TRP A 64 -6.29 -7.57 3.47
CA TRP A 64 -7.57 -7.40 2.78
C TRP A 64 -7.84 -5.94 2.40
N LYS A 65 -7.51 -4.98 3.27
CA LYS A 65 -7.62 -3.55 2.93
C LYS A 65 -6.82 -3.18 1.69
N ARG A 66 -5.57 -3.67 1.58
CA ARG A 66 -4.74 -3.42 0.39
C ARG A 66 -5.35 -4.03 -0.87
N MET A 67 -5.87 -5.25 -0.80
CA MET A 67 -6.55 -5.88 -1.93
C MET A 67 -7.82 -5.13 -2.35
N ASP A 68 -8.61 -4.62 -1.41
CA ASP A 68 -9.83 -3.87 -1.71
C ASP A 68 -9.51 -2.54 -2.40
N THR A 69 -8.50 -1.81 -1.90
CA THR A 69 -8.02 -0.57 -2.55
C THR A 69 -7.49 -0.82 -3.96
N ASP A 70 -6.77 -1.92 -4.18
CA ASP A 70 -6.27 -2.27 -5.50
C ASP A 70 -7.41 -2.59 -6.49
N LYS A 71 -8.36 -3.42 -6.06
CA LYS A 71 -9.58 -3.71 -6.84
C LYS A 71 -10.41 -2.45 -7.11
N ALA A 72 -10.50 -1.55 -6.13
CA ALA A 72 -11.20 -0.27 -6.28
C ALA A 72 -10.48 0.63 -7.29
N ARG A 73 -9.14 0.66 -7.29
CA ARG A 73 -8.33 1.40 -8.27
C ARG A 73 -8.54 0.86 -9.69
N VAL A 74 -8.44 -0.45 -9.89
CA VAL A 74 -8.64 -1.07 -11.21
C VAL A 74 -10.04 -0.79 -11.75
N LYS A 75 -11.08 -0.98 -10.93
CA LYS A 75 -12.46 -0.65 -11.33
C LYS A 75 -12.63 0.84 -11.63
N LEU A 76 -11.99 1.72 -10.86
CA LEU A 76 -12.04 3.16 -11.11
C LEU A 76 -11.37 3.52 -12.44
N GLU A 77 -10.27 2.85 -12.79
CA GLU A 77 -9.56 3.04 -14.05
C GLU A 77 -10.39 2.53 -15.24
N GLU A 78 -11.00 1.34 -15.14
CA GLU A 78 -11.93 0.81 -16.15
C GLU A 78 -13.15 1.72 -16.36
N VAL A 79 -13.72 2.26 -15.29
CA VAL A 79 -14.85 3.20 -15.37
C VAL A 79 -14.38 4.53 -15.98
N LYS A 80 -13.21 5.04 -15.60
CA LYS A 80 -12.66 6.26 -16.21
C LYS A 80 -12.41 6.10 -17.70
N GLU A 81 -11.92 4.95 -18.13
CA GLU A 81 -11.68 4.65 -19.54
C GLU A 81 -13.00 4.45 -20.31
N ARG A 82 -13.93 3.66 -19.76
CA ARG A 82 -15.24 3.40 -20.36
C ARG A 82 -16.07 4.67 -20.56
N TYR A 83 -16.03 5.58 -19.58
CA TYR A 83 -16.81 6.82 -19.61
C TYR A 83 -15.99 8.05 -20.05
N GLY A 84 -14.73 7.86 -20.47
CA GLY A 84 -13.88 8.96 -20.95
C GLY A 84 -13.62 10.06 -19.93
N LEU A 85 -13.66 9.76 -18.63
CA LEU A 85 -13.52 10.71 -17.50
C LEU A 85 -12.06 11.16 -17.25
N GLY A 86 -11.22 11.15 -18.28
CA GLY A 86 -9.82 11.60 -18.25
C GLY A 86 -9.63 13.09 -18.46
N GLY A 87 -10.71 13.88 -18.51
CA GLY A 87 -10.66 15.33 -18.65
C GLY A 87 -10.46 16.02 -17.30
N ASP A 88 -9.61 17.05 -17.28
CA ASP A 88 -9.38 17.93 -16.13
C ASP A 88 -10.73 18.35 -15.50
N ILE A 89 -11.06 17.77 -14.34
CA ILE A 89 -12.32 18.00 -13.61
C ILE A 89 -12.56 19.51 -13.36
N GLU A 90 -11.50 20.32 -13.34
CA GLU A 90 -11.55 21.78 -13.26
C GLU A 90 -12.22 22.45 -14.48
N LYS A 91 -11.97 21.98 -15.71
CA LYS A 91 -12.57 22.54 -16.95
C LYS A 91 -14.05 22.18 -17.10
N GLU A 92 -14.47 21.00 -16.64
CA GLU A 92 -15.89 20.60 -16.68
C GLU A 92 -16.73 21.33 -15.62
N LYS A 93 -16.17 21.65 -14.45
CA LYS A 93 -16.84 22.48 -13.43
C LYS A 93 -17.10 23.91 -13.92
N GLU A 94 -16.17 24.47 -14.69
CA GLU A 94 -16.33 25.79 -15.31
C GLU A 94 -17.41 25.77 -16.41
N LYS A 95 -17.50 24.70 -17.21
CA LYS A 95 -18.55 24.52 -18.23
C LYS A 95 -19.94 24.20 -17.66
N MET A 96 -20.03 23.44 -16.57
CA MET A 96 -21.32 23.08 -15.94
C MET A 96 -21.86 24.15 -14.98
N GLY A 97 -21.19 25.29 -14.83
CA GLY A 97 -21.68 26.42 -14.02
C GLY A 97 -21.78 26.14 -12.52
N ILE A 98 -21.14 25.07 -12.02
CA ILE A 98 -21.17 24.70 -10.60
C ILE A 98 -20.02 25.44 -9.88
N TYR A 99 -20.21 26.74 -9.67
CA TYR A 99 -19.30 27.57 -8.88
C TYR A 99 -19.61 27.42 -7.39
N THR A 100 -18.74 26.74 -6.63
CA THR A 100 -18.72 26.88 -5.17
C THR A 100 -17.81 28.06 -4.80
N PRO A 101 -18.34 29.14 -4.19
CA PRO A 101 -17.54 30.32 -3.85
C PRO A 101 -16.47 29.97 -2.82
N LYS A 102 -15.21 30.23 -3.16
CA LYS A 102 -14.09 30.17 -2.22
C LYS A 102 -14.20 31.40 -1.31
N HIS A 103 -14.67 31.22 -0.08
CA HIS A 103 -14.67 32.28 0.92
C HIS A 103 -13.23 32.50 1.40
N THR A 104 -12.55 33.51 0.84
CA THR A 104 -11.28 34.01 1.36
C THR A 104 -11.56 34.89 2.58
N PRO A 105 -11.06 34.58 3.79
CA PRO A 105 -11.15 35.51 4.91
C PRO A 105 -10.33 36.76 4.58
N GLY A 106 -11.02 37.90 4.48
CA GLY A 106 -10.42 39.19 4.17
C GLY A 106 -9.45 39.64 5.26
N VAL A 107 -8.21 39.88 4.88
CA VAL A 107 -7.24 40.59 5.71
C VAL A 107 -7.52 42.09 5.60
N SER A 108 -7.55 42.71 6.78
CA SER A 108 -7.86 44.08 7.18
C SER A 108 -7.33 45.23 6.30
N THR A 109 -8.18 46.25 6.22
CA THR A 109 -8.08 47.62 5.69
C THR A 109 -6.76 48.37 5.95
N PRO A 110 -6.31 49.26 5.02
CA PRO A 110 -5.24 50.22 5.31
C PRO A 110 -5.78 51.47 6.03
N ARG A 111 -5.08 51.87 7.11
CA ARG A 111 -5.31 53.08 7.91
C ARG A 111 -4.94 54.33 7.09
N ARG A 112 -5.85 55.31 6.98
CA ARG A 112 -5.59 56.64 6.39
C ARG A 112 -5.04 57.61 7.44
N HIS A 113 -4.13 58.45 6.95
CA HIS A 113 -3.55 59.71 7.48
C HIS A 113 -2.74 59.64 8.78
#